data_AF-A0A0B0P769-F1
#
_entry.id   AF-A0A0B0P769-F1
#
_cell.length_a   1.000
_cell.length_b   1.000
_cell.length_c   1.000
_cell.angle_alpha   90.00
_cell.angle_beta   90.00
_cell.angle_gamma   90.00
#
_symmetry.space_group_name_H-M   'P 1'
#
loop_
_entity.id
_entity.type
_entity.pdbx_description
1 polymer ?
#
loop_
_entity_poly.entity_id
_entity_poly.type
_entity_poly.pdbx_seq_one_letter_code
_entity_poly.pdbx_strand_id
1 'polypeptide(L)'
;MQHAKEYEAQEKELIQLKREEKLKGGFYVNPESKLLFIIRVRGINAMRPRTRKILQLLRLRQIFNGAFLKVNKATMNMLHLVEPHVTYGYPNPKIVRELIYKRSYGKLNKQRVALTDDAIIEQVCIIFHLRFHAGDEHLISMPVAFTGTIGWFEEEEKAIMSKEEMPATMGEEAKAVVPESLLKKNKRNEEWELAKKQELEVAKKKKVENRKLIFSRAKQYAKEYEAQEKELIQLKREAKLKGGFYVDPEAKLLFIIRIRGINAMHPRTRKILQLLRLRQIFNGVFLKVNKATMNMLHLVEPYVTYGYPNLKSVRELIYKRGFGKLNKQRIALTDNAIVEQALGKFGIICVEDLIHEIMTVGPHFKEANNFLWPFKLKAPLGGLKKKRNHYVEGGDAGNRENYINELIRRMN
;
A
#
# COMPACT_ATOMS: atom_id res chain seq x y z
N MET A 1 49.60 7.16 -10.06
CA MET A 1 48.38 7.83 -10.58
C MET A 1 47.65 7.03 -11.66
N GLN A 2 48.32 6.31 -12.56
CA GLN A 2 47.65 5.48 -13.59
C GLN A 2 46.88 4.28 -12.98
N HIS A 3 47.48 3.54 -12.06
CA HIS A 3 46.81 2.42 -11.35
C HIS A 3 45.54 2.82 -10.57
N ALA A 4 45.50 4.04 -9.99
CA ALA A 4 44.32 4.53 -9.27
C ALA A 4 43.17 4.88 -10.24
N LYS A 5 43.51 5.37 -11.44
CA LYS A 5 42.52 5.65 -12.50
C LYS A 5 41.98 4.36 -13.12
N GLU A 6 42.80 3.32 -13.23
CA GLU A 6 42.36 1.98 -13.65
C GLU A 6 41.44 1.34 -12.62
N TYR A 7 41.74 1.47 -11.32
CA TYR A 7 40.86 0.98 -10.26
C TYR A 7 39.51 1.71 -10.23
N GLU A 8 39.50 3.04 -10.39
CA GLU A 8 38.24 3.80 -10.49
C GLU A 8 37.46 3.47 -11.75
N ALA A 9 38.12 3.16 -12.87
CA ALA A 9 37.47 2.75 -14.10
C ALA A 9 36.82 1.36 -13.93
N GLN A 10 37.54 0.41 -13.35
CA GLN A 10 37.02 -0.93 -13.03
C GLN A 10 35.88 -0.87 -12.02
N GLU A 11 35.95 0.05 -11.05
CA GLU A 11 34.88 0.23 -10.05
C GLU A 11 33.62 0.87 -10.66
N LYS A 12 33.79 1.83 -11.57
CA LYS A 12 32.67 2.42 -12.34
C LYS A 12 32.02 1.41 -13.28
N GLU A 13 32.82 0.55 -13.92
CA GLU A 13 32.33 -0.52 -14.80
C GLU A 13 31.56 -1.60 -13.99
N LEU A 14 32.07 -1.96 -12.81
CA LEU A 14 31.40 -2.87 -11.87
C LEU A 14 30.08 -2.28 -11.32
N ILE A 15 30.02 -0.96 -11.11
CA ILE A 15 28.81 -0.25 -10.68
C ILE A 15 27.78 -0.18 -11.82
N GLN A 16 28.23 -0.01 -13.06
CA GLN A 16 27.39 0.02 -14.26
C GLN A 16 26.77 -1.37 -14.53
N LEU A 17 27.58 -2.44 -14.46
CA LEU A 17 27.12 -3.84 -14.53
C LEU A 17 26.10 -4.16 -13.42
N LYS A 18 26.36 -3.73 -12.17
CA LYS A 18 25.40 -3.90 -11.05
C LYS A 18 24.10 -3.10 -11.23
N ARG A 19 24.13 -1.97 -11.95
CA ARG A 19 22.93 -1.19 -12.31
C ARG A 19 22.12 -1.89 -13.39
N GLU A 20 22.78 -2.47 -14.39
CA GLU A 20 22.14 -3.27 -15.44
C GLU A 20 21.57 -4.60 -14.91
N GLU A 21 22.24 -5.23 -13.94
CA GLU A 21 21.76 -6.43 -13.24
C GLU A 21 20.53 -6.15 -12.34
N LYS A 22 20.44 -4.96 -11.72
CA LYS A 22 19.25 -4.54 -10.97
C LYS A 22 18.03 -4.28 -11.87
N LEU A 23 18.25 -4.01 -13.15
CA LEU A 23 17.20 -3.76 -14.14
C LEU A 23 16.58 -5.05 -14.70
N LYS A 24 17.26 -6.20 -14.59
CA LYS A 24 16.73 -7.52 -14.99
C LYS A 24 16.41 -8.34 -13.73
N GLY A 25 15.25 -8.10 -13.16
CA GLY A 25 14.69 -8.98 -12.14
C GLY A 25 14.44 -10.37 -12.70
N GLY A 26 15.31 -11.33 -12.40
CA GLY A 26 15.08 -12.76 -12.64
C GLY A 26 16.26 -13.48 -13.28
N PHE A 27 16.80 -14.45 -12.53
CA PHE A 27 17.63 -15.59 -12.96
C PHE A 27 18.95 -15.28 -13.70
N TYR A 28 20.06 -15.62 -13.05
CA TYR A 28 21.40 -15.59 -13.64
C TYR A 28 21.61 -16.82 -14.53
N VAL A 29 22.48 -16.73 -15.55
CA VAL A 29 22.93 -17.88 -16.35
C VAL A 29 24.41 -18.10 -16.05
N ASN A 30 24.73 -19.01 -15.13
CA ASN A 30 26.08 -19.54 -14.99
C ASN A 30 26.08 -21.01 -15.46
N PRO A 31 26.70 -21.34 -16.61
CA PRO A 31 26.71 -22.69 -17.16
C PRO A 31 27.39 -23.74 -16.27
N GLU A 32 28.23 -23.33 -15.30
CA GLU A 32 29.01 -24.24 -14.45
C GLU A 32 28.30 -24.64 -13.14
N SER A 33 27.14 -24.05 -12.84
CA SER A 33 26.47 -24.29 -11.57
C SER A 33 25.65 -25.59 -11.57
N LYS A 34 25.97 -26.52 -10.65
CA LYS A 34 25.31 -27.84 -10.52
C LYS A 34 23.87 -27.78 -9.95
N LEU A 35 23.35 -26.58 -9.65
CA LEU A 35 22.09 -26.39 -8.92
C LEU A 35 21.14 -25.41 -9.64
N LEU A 36 19.92 -25.87 -9.90
CA LEU A 36 18.87 -25.13 -10.59
C LEU A 36 17.72 -24.79 -9.63
N PHE A 37 17.19 -23.57 -9.71
CA PHE A 37 15.97 -23.20 -8.99
C PHE A 37 14.78 -23.17 -9.94
N ILE A 38 13.72 -23.89 -9.56
CA ILE A 38 12.48 -24.02 -10.33
C ILE A 38 11.33 -23.39 -9.55
N ILE A 39 10.47 -22.63 -10.23
CA ILE A 39 9.26 -22.04 -9.65
C ILE A 39 8.08 -22.33 -10.56
N ARG A 40 6.99 -22.76 -9.94
CA ARG A 40 5.73 -22.94 -10.68
C ARG A 40 4.99 -21.63 -10.85
N VAL A 41 4.58 -21.32 -12.08
CA VAL A 41 3.92 -20.04 -12.42
C VAL A 41 2.48 -20.18 -12.91
N ARG A 42 2.00 -21.40 -13.24
CA ARG A 42 0.63 -21.63 -13.74
C ARG A 42 -0.16 -22.70 -12.97
N GLY A 43 -1.49 -22.57 -12.97
CA GLY A 43 -2.48 -23.46 -12.32
C GLY A 43 -2.59 -24.87 -12.94
N ILE A 44 -3.43 -25.73 -12.36
CA ILE A 44 -3.59 -27.16 -12.78
C ILE A 44 -4.74 -27.35 -13.79
N ASN A 45 -5.59 -26.33 -13.98
CA ASN A 45 -6.80 -26.47 -14.78
C ASN A 45 -6.45 -26.81 -16.24
N ALA A 46 -7.00 -27.92 -16.75
CA ALA A 46 -6.76 -28.48 -18.09
C ALA A 46 -5.36 -29.09 -18.38
N MET A 47 -4.60 -29.48 -17.36
CA MET A 47 -3.28 -30.11 -17.54
C MET A 47 -3.36 -31.61 -17.85
N ARG A 48 -2.51 -32.10 -18.79
CA ARG A 48 -2.34 -33.54 -19.06
C ARG A 48 -1.94 -34.30 -17.78
N PRO A 49 -2.48 -35.50 -17.50
CA PRO A 49 -2.19 -36.27 -16.28
C PRO A 49 -0.68 -36.53 -16.05
N ARG A 50 0.07 -36.78 -17.13
CA ARG A 50 1.54 -36.99 -17.09
C ARG A 50 2.29 -35.76 -16.57
N THR A 51 1.94 -34.56 -17.04
CA THR A 51 2.52 -33.28 -16.60
C THR A 51 2.21 -33.01 -15.13
N ARG A 52 0.99 -33.35 -14.67
CA ARG A 52 0.60 -33.24 -13.25
C ARG A 52 1.45 -34.14 -12.35
N LYS A 53 1.71 -35.38 -12.78
CA LYS A 53 2.56 -36.33 -12.04
C LYS A 53 4.01 -35.84 -11.97
N ILE A 54 4.55 -35.27 -13.05
CA ILE A 54 5.90 -34.68 -13.07
C ILE A 54 5.99 -33.49 -12.12
N LEU A 55 5.02 -32.57 -12.10
CA LEU A 55 5.01 -31.44 -11.16
C LEU A 55 4.92 -31.90 -9.69
N GLN A 56 4.21 -33.00 -9.41
CA GLN A 56 4.18 -33.61 -8.08
C GLN A 56 5.54 -34.22 -7.70
N LEU A 57 6.21 -34.91 -8.63
CA LEU A 57 7.57 -35.44 -8.42
C LEU A 57 8.58 -34.33 -8.14
N LEU A 58 8.47 -33.20 -8.85
CA LEU A 58 9.28 -32.00 -8.63
C LEU A 58 8.87 -31.19 -7.38
N ARG A 59 7.93 -31.70 -6.56
CA ARG A 59 7.38 -31.07 -5.35
C ARG A 59 6.72 -29.68 -5.57
N LEU A 60 6.31 -29.36 -6.80
CA LEU A 60 5.67 -28.10 -7.20
C LEU A 60 4.14 -28.14 -7.06
N ARG A 61 3.65 -28.37 -5.84
CA ARG A 61 2.21 -28.59 -5.55
C ARG A 61 1.35 -27.33 -5.71
N GLN A 62 1.84 -26.18 -5.27
CA GLN A 62 1.12 -24.89 -5.33
C GLN A 62 1.81 -23.93 -6.31
N ILE A 63 1.05 -22.93 -6.78
CA ILE A 63 1.58 -21.84 -7.62
C ILE A 63 2.52 -20.99 -6.74
N PHE A 64 3.64 -20.54 -7.30
CA PHE A 64 4.72 -19.81 -6.63
C PHE A 64 5.54 -20.60 -5.60
N ASN A 65 5.27 -21.90 -5.43
CA ASN A 65 6.23 -22.77 -4.75
C ASN A 65 7.44 -22.99 -5.65
N GLY A 66 8.62 -23.00 -5.04
CA GLY A 66 9.88 -23.29 -5.73
C GLY A 66 10.70 -24.37 -5.03
N ALA A 67 11.56 -25.03 -5.79
CA ALA A 67 12.44 -26.09 -5.33
C ALA A 67 13.84 -25.95 -5.96
N PHE A 68 14.86 -26.41 -5.25
CA PHE A 68 16.20 -26.55 -5.78
C PHE A 68 16.40 -27.97 -6.31
N LEU A 69 16.96 -28.10 -7.51
CA LEU A 69 17.26 -29.38 -8.15
C LEU A 69 18.72 -29.42 -8.56
N LYS A 70 19.35 -30.59 -8.44
CA LYS A 70 20.65 -30.84 -9.06
C LYS A 70 20.48 -30.99 -10.58
N VAL A 71 21.38 -30.41 -11.35
CA VAL A 71 21.36 -30.49 -12.81
C VAL A 71 21.81 -31.88 -13.26
N ASN A 72 20.87 -32.74 -13.65
CA ASN A 72 21.08 -34.06 -14.24
C ASN A 72 20.30 -34.17 -15.57
N LYS A 73 20.71 -35.08 -16.47
CA LYS A 73 19.99 -35.29 -17.75
C LYS A 73 18.49 -35.62 -17.55
N ALA A 74 18.18 -36.41 -16.52
CA ALA A 74 16.80 -36.75 -16.16
C ALA A 74 15.98 -35.53 -15.69
N THR A 75 16.57 -34.61 -14.92
CA THR A 75 15.86 -33.42 -14.43
C THR A 75 15.59 -32.43 -15.56
N MET A 76 16.54 -32.27 -16.49
CA MET A 76 16.33 -31.43 -17.67
C MET A 76 15.22 -31.98 -18.57
N ASN A 77 15.18 -33.29 -18.80
CA ASN A 77 14.09 -33.93 -19.57
C ASN A 77 12.72 -33.74 -18.91
N MET A 78 12.64 -33.86 -17.58
CA MET A 78 11.40 -33.56 -16.84
C MET A 78 10.99 -32.10 -16.97
N LEU A 79 11.95 -31.16 -16.96
CA LEU A 79 11.70 -29.73 -17.07
C LEU A 79 11.19 -29.32 -18.45
N HIS A 80 11.76 -29.86 -19.53
CA HIS A 80 11.26 -29.63 -20.89
C HIS A 80 9.79 -30.05 -21.04
N LEU A 81 9.36 -31.12 -20.37
CA LEU A 81 7.96 -31.59 -20.40
C LEU A 81 6.99 -30.69 -19.62
N VAL A 82 7.49 -29.84 -18.69
CA VAL A 82 6.67 -28.95 -17.84
C VAL A 82 6.95 -27.47 -18.05
N GLU A 83 7.79 -27.12 -19.02
CA GLU A 83 8.22 -25.74 -19.37
C GLU A 83 7.07 -24.73 -19.49
N PRO A 84 5.89 -25.06 -20.06
CA PRO A 84 4.79 -24.11 -20.12
C PRO A 84 4.20 -23.68 -18.76
N HIS A 85 4.56 -24.37 -17.68
CA HIS A 85 4.00 -24.19 -16.34
C HIS A 85 5.05 -23.78 -15.28
N VAL A 86 6.34 -23.90 -15.61
CA VAL A 86 7.45 -23.73 -14.68
C VAL A 86 8.46 -22.79 -15.30
N THR A 87 8.91 -21.81 -14.53
CA THR A 87 10.08 -20.98 -14.86
C THR A 87 11.25 -21.49 -14.03
N TYR A 88 12.41 -21.66 -14.65
CA TYR A 88 13.60 -22.14 -13.97
C TYR A 88 14.82 -21.32 -14.37
N GLY A 89 15.81 -21.30 -13.49
CA GLY A 89 17.08 -20.63 -13.76
C GLY A 89 18.07 -20.82 -12.61
N TYR A 90 19.29 -20.32 -12.80
CA TYR A 90 20.34 -20.49 -11.81
C TYR A 90 20.20 -19.41 -10.74
N PRO A 91 20.05 -19.79 -9.47
CA PRO A 91 19.87 -18.85 -8.38
C PRO A 91 21.20 -18.14 -8.07
N ASN A 92 21.13 -16.84 -7.78
CA ASN A 92 22.32 -16.10 -7.36
C ASN A 92 22.86 -16.69 -6.02
N PRO A 93 24.14 -17.07 -5.92
CA PRO A 93 24.71 -17.67 -4.72
C PRO A 93 24.49 -16.86 -3.44
N LYS A 94 24.49 -15.52 -3.53
CA LYS A 94 24.21 -14.63 -2.38
C LYS A 94 22.79 -14.81 -1.85
N ILE A 95 21.81 -14.95 -2.74
CA ILE A 95 20.39 -15.15 -2.39
C ILE A 95 20.20 -16.53 -1.76
N VAL A 96 20.87 -17.56 -2.29
CA VAL A 96 20.82 -18.92 -1.73
C VAL A 96 21.38 -18.93 -0.31
N ARG A 97 22.53 -18.29 -0.06
CA ARG A 97 23.11 -18.16 1.29
C ARG A 97 22.17 -17.45 2.26
N GLU A 98 21.53 -16.35 1.84
CA GLU A 98 20.54 -15.67 2.69
C GLU A 98 19.30 -16.53 2.99
N LEU A 99 18.82 -17.30 2.02
CA LEU A 99 17.67 -18.19 2.20
C LEU A 99 17.98 -19.33 3.16
N ILE A 100 19.18 -19.92 3.06
CA ILE A 100 19.65 -20.95 3.99
C ILE A 100 19.76 -20.34 5.40
N TYR A 101 20.40 -19.17 5.52
CA TYR A 101 20.58 -18.47 6.79
C TYR A 101 19.25 -18.13 7.47
N LYS A 102 18.25 -17.65 6.71
CA LYS A 102 16.92 -17.34 7.25
C LYS A 102 16.15 -18.59 7.70
N ARG A 103 16.43 -19.76 7.11
CA ARG A 103 15.76 -21.02 7.44
C ARG A 103 16.43 -21.75 8.61
N SER A 104 17.75 -21.64 8.77
CA SER A 104 18.50 -22.16 9.92
C SER A 104 18.16 -21.43 11.23
N TYR A 105 17.68 -20.17 11.19
CA TYR A 105 17.15 -19.49 12.38
C TYR A 105 15.92 -20.18 13.00
N GLY A 106 15.23 -21.06 12.27
CA GLY A 106 14.09 -21.83 12.77
C GLY A 106 14.47 -23.12 13.52
N LYS A 107 15.75 -23.54 13.52
CA LYS A 107 16.27 -24.69 14.28
C LYS A 107 17.67 -24.35 14.80
N LEU A 108 17.77 -24.11 16.10
CA LEU A 108 18.98 -23.80 16.88
C LEU A 108 20.30 -24.37 16.30
N ASN A 109 21.19 -23.50 15.80
CA ASN A 109 22.60 -23.41 16.24
C ASN A 109 23.36 -22.28 15.50
N LYS A 110 24.11 -21.47 16.26
CA LYS A 110 25.01 -20.42 15.77
C LYS A 110 26.42 -20.98 15.59
N GLN A 111 26.87 -21.18 14.36
CA GLN A 111 28.30 -21.12 14.02
C GLN A 111 28.48 -20.51 12.62
N ARG A 112 29.34 -19.50 12.50
CA ARG A 112 29.82 -19.00 11.21
C ARG A 112 30.89 -19.97 10.71
N VAL A 113 30.55 -20.82 9.74
CA VAL A 113 31.53 -21.63 9.00
C VAL A 113 31.54 -21.13 7.56
N ALA A 114 32.74 -20.90 7.01
CA ALA A 114 32.91 -20.60 5.60
C ALA A 114 32.60 -21.87 4.78
N LEU A 115 31.39 -21.93 4.22
CA LEU A 115 30.94 -23.07 3.42
C LEU A 115 31.40 -22.89 1.96
N THR A 116 32.28 -23.79 1.51
CA THR A 116 32.64 -23.98 0.10
C THR A 116 31.43 -24.53 -0.68
N ASP A 117 31.44 -24.41 -2.02
CA ASP A 117 30.26 -24.69 -2.86
C ASP A 117 29.73 -26.13 -2.73
N ASP A 118 30.59 -27.12 -2.44
CA ASP A 118 30.19 -28.50 -2.19
C ASP A 118 29.49 -28.69 -0.83
N ALA A 119 29.88 -27.93 0.20
CA ALA A 119 29.26 -27.98 1.54
C ALA A 119 27.87 -27.31 1.58
N ILE A 120 27.61 -26.35 0.68
CA ILE A 120 26.29 -25.76 0.47
C ILE A 120 25.33 -26.81 -0.13
N ILE A 121 25.81 -27.64 -1.04
CA ILE A 121 24.99 -28.69 -1.68
C ILE A 121 24.58 -29.75 -0.65
N GLU A 122 25.49 -30.22 0.19
CA GLU A 122 25.17 -31.18 1.25
C GLU A 122 24.20 -30.61 2.30
N GLN A 123 24.42 -29.38 2.77
CA GLN A 123 23.51 -28.75 3.73
C GLN A 123 22.12 -28.48 3.14
N VAL A 124 22.01 -28.12 1.86
CA VAL A 124 20.70 -27.98 1.18
C VAL A 124 20.00 -29.34 1.08
N CYS A 125 20.72 -30.43 0.79
CA CYS A 125 20.15 -31.78 0.76
C CYS A 125 19.61 -32.24 2.14
N ILE A 126 20.36 -31.95 3.22
CA ILE A 126 19.99 -32.28 4.61
C ILE A 126 18.79 -31.45 5.09
N ILE A 127 18.84 -30.12 4.89
CA ILE A 127 17.81 -29.18 5.39
C ILE A 127 16.47 -29.34 4.66
N PHE A 128 16.46 -29.77 3.39
CA PHE A 128 15.25 -29.94 2.58
C PHE A 128 14.72 -31.39 2.48
N HIS A 129 15.30 -32.36 3.20
CA HIS A 129 14.93 -33.79 3.11
C HIS A 129 14.87 -34.29 1.65
N LEU A 130 15.97 -34.14 0.94
CA LEU A 130 16.18 -34.75 -0.38
C LEU A 130 16.89 -36.10 -0.17
N ARG A 131 16.12 -37.18 -0.03
CA ARG A 131 16.63 -38.56 -0.12
C ARG A 131 16.83 -38.91 -1.61
N PHE A 132 18.02 -39.39 -1.97
CA PHE A 132 18.25 -40.07 -3.24
C PHE A 132 17.64 -41.49 -3.16
N HIS A 133 16.91 -41.89 -4.20
CA HIS A 133 16.74 -43.29 -4.52
C HIS A 133 18.00 -43.75 -5.28
N ALA A 134 18.90 -44.42 -4.57
CA ALA A 134 19.59 -45.55 -5.17
C ALA A 134 18.64 -46.77 -5.08
N GLY A 135 18.88 -47.77 -5.91
CA GLY A 135 17.95 -48.85 -6.26
C GLY A 135 17.33 -49.64 -5.12
N ASP A 136 16.27 -50.35 -5.52
CA ASP A 136 15.50 -51.41 -4.86
C ASP A 136 16.14 -52.07 -3.64
N GLU A 137 15.36 -52.21 -2.56
CA GLU A 137 14.97 -53.52 -2.01
C GLU A 137 14.04 -53.37 -0.77
N HIS A 138 12.99 -54.18 -0.77
CA HIS A 138 12.06 -54.53 0.34
C HIS A 138 10.94 -53.56 0.79
N LEU A 139 9.77 -53.78 0.15
CA LEU A 139 8.52 -54.32 0.75
C LEU A 139 7.99 -53.72 2.09
N ILE A 140 6.86 -53.00 1.97
CA ILE A 140 5.53 -53.26 2.60
C ILE A 140 4.81 -52.02 3.18
N SER A 141 3.64 -51.78 2.57
CA SER A 141 2.37 -51.16 3.04
C SER A 141 2.29 -49.74 3.63
N MET A 142 1.58 -48.88 2.89
CA MET A 142 0.63 -47.83 3.35
C MET A 142 -0.58 -48.43 4.11
N PRO A 143 -1.64 -47.67 4.52
CA PRO A 143 -1.80 -46.28 5.02
C PRO A 143 -2.59 -46.27 6.38
N VAL A 144 -2.96 -45.15 7.03
CA VAL A 144 -4.19 -44.34 6.80
C VAL A 144 -4.21 -43.16 7.79
N ALA A 145 -4.81 -42.06 7.34
CA ALA A 145 -5.03 -40.79 8.02
C ALA A 145 -5.89 -40.87 9.31
N PHE A 146 -5.71 -39.90 10.20
CA PHE A 146 -6.83 -39.39 10.99
C PHE A 146 -6.69 -37.89 11.27
N THR A 147 -7.74 -37.17 10.88
CA THR A 147 -8.07 -35.79 11.24
C THR A 147 -8.71 -35.77 12.63
N GLY A 148 -8.41 -34.79 13.48
CA GLY A 148 -9.19 -34.64 14.71
C GLY A 148 -8.76 -33.46 15.59
N THR A 149 -9.59 -32.43 15.54
CA THR A 149 -9.88 -31.41 16.56
C THR A 149 -9.91 -31.97 17.99
N ILE A 150 -9.59 -31.16 19.00
CA ILE A 150 -10.22 -31.16 20.35
C ILE A 150 -10.01 -29.78 20.97
N GLY A 151 -11.06 -29.27 21.61
CA GLY A 151 -11.00 -28.18 22.58
C GLY A 151 -11.39 -28.65 23.97
N TRP A 152 -11.35 -27.70 24.90
CA TRP A 152 -11.98 -27.64 26.23
C TRP A 152 -11.27 -28.17 27.49
N PHE A 153 -11.56 -27.40 28.55
CA PHE A 153 -11.71 -27.67 29.98
C PHE A 153 -10.51 -27.47 30.94
N GLU A 154 -10.62 -26.35 31.68
CA GLU A 154 -10.10 -26.10 33.03
C GLU A 154 -10.78 -27.02 34.06
N GLU A 155 -10.13 -27.18 35.22
CA GLU A 155 -10.55 -27.84 36.47
C GLU A 155 -9.88 -29.20 36.73
N GLU A 156 -9.00 -29.20 37.75
CA GLU A 156 -8.75 -30.24 38.76
C GLU A 156 -7.29 -30.20 39.25
N GLU A 157 -6.96 -29.21 40.10
CA GLU A 157 -5.88 -29.35 41.09
C GLU A 157 -6.45 -29.01 42.48
N LYS A 158 -7.22 -29.95 43.02
CA LYS A 158 -7.44 -30.13 44.46
C LYS A 158 -7.22 -31.60 44.78
N ALA A 159 -6.10 -31.90 45.43
CA ALA A 159 -5.90 -33.00 46.40
C ALA A 159 -4.48 -33.59 46.32
N ILE A 160 -3.47 -32.82 46.71
CA ILE A 160 -2.30 -33.38 47.40
C ILE A 160 -1.99 -32.47 48.59
N MET A 161 -2.77 -32.64 49.64
CA MET A 161 -2.45 -32.17 50.99
C MET A 161 -2.89 -33.25 51.98
N SER A 162 -1.98 -34.13 52.35
CA SER A 162 -2.04 -34.89 53.59
C SER A 162 -0.67 -34.84 54.25
N LYS A 163 -0.63 -34.04 55.33
CA LYS A 163 0.29 -34.02 56.47
C LYS A 163 1.37 -35.11 56.53
N GLU A 164 2.61 -34.66 56.71
CA GLU A 164 3.51 -35.17 57.75
C GLU A 164 4.35 -33.99 58.28
N GLU A 165 4.42 -33.85 59.60
CA GLU A 165 5.00 -32.74 60.36
C GLU A 165 6.40 -33.10 60.91
N MET A 166 7.33 -32.14 60.77
CA MET A 166 8.47 -31.83 61.65
C MET A 166 9.79 -32.68 61.57
N PRO A 167 10.98 -32.09 61.87
CA PRO A 167 11.22 -30.88 62.68
C PRO A 167 12.06 -29.75 62.06
N ALA A 168 11.89 -28.58 62.69
CA ALA A 168 12.63 -27.35 62.45
C ALA A 168 14.14 -27.51 62.63
N THR A 169 14.89 -27.13 61.61
CA THR A 169 16.31 -26.77 61.72
C THR A 169 16.49 -25.39 61.09
N MET A 170 17.12 -24.51 61.86
CA MET A 170 17.43 -23.12 61.53
C MET A 170 18.25 -23.05 60.23
N GLY A 171 17.72 -22.41 59.20
CA GLY A 171 18.42 -22.14 57.94
C GLY A 171 17.99 -20.79 57.40
N GLU A 172 18.95 -19.88 57.27
CA GLU A 172 18.80 -18.48 56.87
C GLU A 172 17.87 -18.26 55.67
N GLU A 173 17.12 -17.15 55.71
CA GLU A 173 16.38 -16.62 54.56
C GLU A 173 17.28 -16.54 53.32
N ALA A 174 17.14 -17.51 52.41
CA ALA A 174 17.72 -17.41 51.08
C ALA A 174 16.99 -16.29 50.32
N LYS A 175 17.42 -15.04 50.51
CA LYS A 175 17.05 -13.91 49.64
C LYS A 175 17.31 -14.33 48.21
N ALA A 176 16.24 -14.60 47.46
CA ALA A 176 16.31 -15.02 46.08
C ALA A 176 17.18 -14.02 45.30
N VAL A 177 18.38 -14.46 44.90
CA VAL A 177 19.34 -13.61 44.19
C VAL A 177 18.73 -13.27 42.84
N VAL A 178 18.28 -12.02 42.69
CA VAL A 178 17.64 -11.55 41.46
C VAL A 178 18.64 -11.71 40.30
N PRO A 179 18.27 -12.43 39.23
CA PRO A 179 19.14 -12.62 38.07
C PRO A 179 19.61 -11.29 37.47
N GLU A 180 20.91 -11.17 37.19
CA GLU A 180 21.53 -9.96 36.62
C GLU A 180 20.87 -9.53 35.28
N SER A 181 20.38 -10.50 34.50
CA SER A 181 19.64 -10.28 33.26
C SER A 181 18.30 -9.55 33.47
N LEU A 182 17.62 -9.80 34.59
CA LEU A 182 16.38 -9.10 34.95
C LEU A 182 16.67 -7.66 35.37
N LEU A 183 17.73 -7.42 36.13
CA LEU A 183 18.15 -6.07 36.50
C LEU A 183 18.52 -5.23 35.26
N LYS A 184 19.22 -5.81 34.28
CA LYS A 184 19.51 -5.16 32.98
C LYS A 184 18.26 -4.93 32.13
N LYS A 185 17.26 -5.83 32.19
CA LYS A 185 15.97 -5.64 31.50
C LYS A 185 15.15 -4.52 32.13
N ASN A 186 15.08 -4.46 33.45
CA ASN A 186 14.34 -3.43 34.18
C ASN A 186 14.93 -2.04 33.94
N LYS A 187 16.25 -1.88 34.02
CA LYS A 187 16.93 -0.61 33.69
C LYS A 187 16.62 -0.12 32.28
N ARG A 188 16.68 -0.99 31.26
CA ARG A 188 16.31 -0.64 29.88
C ARG A 188 14.84 -0.25 29.74
N ASN A 189 13.95 -0.96 30.44
CA ASN A 189 12.52 -0.65 30.41
C ASN A 189 12.25 0.71 31.08
N GLU A 190 12.89 1.00 32.21
CA GLU A 190 12.80 2.30 32.90
C GLU A 190 13.31 3.45 32.02
N GLU A 191 14.45 3.26 31.36
CA GLU A 191 14.98 4.23 30.37
C GLU A 191 14.01 4.44 29.20
N TRP A 192 13.44 3.36 28.65
CA TRP A 192 12.45 3.44 27.58
C TRP A 192 11.15 4.12 28.01
N GLU A 193 10.70 3.86 29.24
CA GLU A 193 9.51 4.50 29.80
C GLU A 193 9.74 5.99 30.05
N LEU A 194 10.91 6.37 30.56
CA LEU A 194 11.29 7.77 30.73
C LEU A 194 11.35 8.50 29.38
N ALA A 195 12.02 7.92 28.38
CA ALA A 195 12.08 8.47 27.03
C ALA A 195 10.67 8.62 26.42
N LYS A 196 9.83 7.59 26.55
CA LYS A 196 8.44 7.63 26.05
C LYS A 196 7.59 8.67 26.79
N LYS A 197 7.76 8.85 28.10
CA LYS A 197 7.09 9.90 28.88
C LYS A 197 7.50 11.29 28.37
N GLN A 198 8.80 11.53 28.19
CA GLN A 198 9.32 12.80 27.66
C GLN A 198 8.78 13.08 26.24
N GLU A 199 8.80 12.08 25.35
CA GLU A 199 8.24 12.22 24.00
C GLU A 199 6.74 12.54 24.02
N LEU A 200 5.97 11.89 24.89
CA LEU A 200 4.53 12.15 25.05
C LEU A 200 4.27 13.56 25.58
N GLU A 201 5.09 14.08 26.50
CA GLU A 201 4.95 15.46 26.99
C GLU A 201 5.25 16.49 25.90
N VAL A 202 6.32 16.28 25.13
CA VAL A 202 6.64 17.13 23.97
C VAL A 202 5.52 17.08 22.93
N ALA A 203 4.99 15.89 22.63
CA ALA A 203 3.87 15.73 21.71
C ALA A 203 2.58 16.40 22.23
N LYS A 204 2.31 16.37 23.54
CA LYS A 204 1.17 17.06 24.16
C LYS A 204 1.30 18.58 24.02
N LYS A 205 2.48 19.15 24.31
CA LYS A 205 2.75 20.58 24.15
C LYS A 205 2.53 21.03 22.70
N LYS A 206 3.12 20.30 21.74
CA LYS A 206 2.93 20.53 20.30
C LYS A 206 1.46 20.45 19.88
N LYS A 207 0.70 19.46 20.38
CA LYS A 207 -0.74 19.35 20.07
C LYS A 207 -1.56 20.54 20.56
N VAL A 208 -1.23 21.09 21.73
CA VAL A 208 -1.92 22.28 22.28
C VAL A 208 -1.61 23.50 21.41
N GLU A 209 -0.35 23.70 21.04
CA GLU A 209 0.06 24.78 20.13
C GLU A 209 -0.61 24.65 18.77
N ASN A 210 -0.55 23.46 18.16
CA ASN A 210 -1.19 23.18 16.87
C ASN A 210 -2.71 23.42 16.94
N ARG A 211 -3.38 23.05 18.04
CA ARG A 211 -4.82 23.31 18.20
C ARG A 211 -5.14 24.81 18.22
N LYS A 212 -4.34 25.61 18.93
CA LYS A 212 -4.50 27.09 18.95
C LYS A 212 -4.28 27.68 17.55
N LEU A 213 -3.26 27.20 16.84
CA LEU A 213 -2.94 27.63 15.48
C LEU A 213 -4.04 27.26 14.48
N ILE A 214 -4.56 26.03 14.53
CA ILE A 214 -5.68 25.57 13.68
C ILE A 214 -6.92 26.45 13.92
N PHE A 215 -7.25 26.73 15.17
CA PHE A 215 -8.39 27.58 15.50
C PHE A 215 -8.22 29.02 14.96
N SER A 216 -7.02 29.59 15.14
CA SER A 216 -6.70 30.92 14.62
C SER A 216 -6.80 30.98 13.09
N ARG A 217 -6.23 29.99 12.38
CA ARG A 217 -6.31 29.89 10.91
C ARG A 217 -7.73 29.72 10.41
N ALA A 218 -8.53 28.84 11.03
CA ALA A 218 -9.92 28.66 10.66
C ALA A 218 -10.73 29.96 10.78
N LYS A 219 -10.49 30.74 11.85
CA LYS A 219 -11.10 32.08 12.01
C LYS A 219 -10.65 33.05 10.92
N GLN A 220 -9.37 33.04 10.55
CA GLN A 220 -8.83 33.87 9.47
C GLN A 220 -9.48 33.52 8.12
N TYR A 221 -9.53 32.24 7.73
CA TYR A 221 -10.15 31.81 6.48
C TYR A 221 -11.64 32.15 6.42
N ALA A 222 -12.37 31.99 7.53
CA ALA A 222 -13.78 32.38 7.59
C ALA A 222 -13.96 33.88 7.33
N LYS A 223 -13.12 34.71 7.95
CA LYS A 223 -13.12 36.17 7.72
C LYS A 223 -12.74 36.52 6.28
N GLU A 224 -11.77 35.82 5.70
CA GLU A 224 -11.35 36.00 4.31
C GLU A 224 -12.48 35.70 3.33
N TYR A 225 -13.19 34.57 3.48
CA TYR A 225 -14.31 34.23 2.62
C TYR A 225 -15.46 35.24 2.72
N GLU A 226 -15.78 35.69 3.94
CA GLU A 226 -16.81 36.71 4.17
C GLU A 226 -16.42 38.06 3.55
N ALA A 227 -15.14 38.45 3.67
CA ALA A 227 -14.62 39.65 3.05
C ALA A 227 -14.68 39.58 1.51
N GLN A 228 -14.28 38.45 0.92
CA GLN A 228 -14.35 38.23 -0.54
C GLN A 228 -15.79 38.31 -1.07
N GLU A 229 -16.76 37.74 -0.33
CA GLU A 229 -18.18 37.81 -0.73
C GLU A 229 -18.72 39.25 -0.66
N LYS A 230 -18.39 39.98 0.41
CA LYS A 230 -18.76 41.39 0.57
C LYS A 230 -18.13 42.28 -0.49
N GLU A 231 -16.85 42.08 -0.79
CA GLU A 231 -16.11 42.80 -1.81
C GLU A 231 -16.73 42.58 -3.20
N LEU A 232 -17.05 41.33 -3.55
CA LEU A 232 -17.71 41.01 -4.82
C LEU A 232 -19.08 41.72 -4.95
N ILE A 233 -19.87 41.76 -3.88
CA ILE A 233 -21.16 42.49 -3.86
C ILE A 233 -20.95 44.00 -4.00
N GLN A 234 -19.94 44.55 -3.32
CA GLN A 234 -19.59 45.97 -3.40
C GLN A 234 -19.17 46.37 -4.82
N LEU A 235 -18.26 45.61 -5.44
CA LEU A 235 -17.81 45.84 -6.81
C LEU A 235 -18.97 45.80 -7.82
N LYS A 236 -19.90 44.85 -7.66
CA LYS A 236 -21.12 44.78 -8.49
C LYS A 236 -22.00 46.01 -8.34
N ARG A 237 -22.14 46.54 -7.13
CA ARG A 237 -22.92 47.77 -6.86
C ARG A 237 -22.23 49.01 -7.41
N GLU A 238 -20.93 49.16 -7.21
CA GLU A 238 -20.14 50.28 -7.72
C GLU A 238 -20.14 50.33 -9.24
N ALA A 239 -19.97 49.19 -9.92
CA ALA A 239 -20.07 49.11 -11.37
C ALA A 239 -21.44 49.58 -11.86
N LYS A 240 -22.52 49.11 -11.21
CA LYS A 240 -23.90 49.51 -11.53
C LYS A 240 -24.15 51.01 -11.30
N LEU A 241 -23.58 51.60 -10.24
CA LEU A 241 -23.67 53.04 -9.95
C LEU A 241 -22.96 53.88 -11.01
N LYS A 242 -21.81 53.42 -11.51
CA LYS A 242 -21.06 54.07 -12.61
C LYS A 242 -21.72 53.87 -13.99
N GLY A 243 -22.82 53.12 -14.08
CA GLY A 243 -23.50 52.78 -15.34
C GLY A 243 -22.82 51.66 -16.15
N GLY A 244 -21.85 50.96 -15.57
CA GLY A 244 -21.17 49.81 -16.18
C GLY A 244 -21.62 48.46 -15.63
N PHE A 245 -21.00 47.38 -16.13
CA PHE A 245 -21.25 46.01 -15.67
C PHE A 245 -19.96 45.41 -15.07
N TYR A 246 -20.09 44.74 -13.93
CA TYR A 246 -18.99 43.97 -13.36
C TYR A 246 -18.96 42.57 -13.99
N VAL A 247 -17.81 42.20 -14.56
CA VAL A 247 -17.58 40.87 -15.12
C VAL A 247 -16.90 40.02 -14.06
N ASP A 248 -17.55 38.93 -13.64
CA ASP A 248 -16.98 38.00 -12.67
C ASP A 248 -15.74 37.30 -13.25
N PRO A 249 -14.68 37.10 -12.46
CA PRO A 249 -13.49 36.38 -12.91
C PRO A 249 -13.83 34.92 -13.22
N GLU A 250 -13.14 34.35 -14.21
CA GLU A 250 -13.29 32.93 -14.55
C GLU A 250 -12.95 32.03 -13.36
N ALA A 251 -13.76 30.98 -13.17
CA ALA A 251 -13.57 30.05 -12.07
C ALA A 251 -12.30 29.21 -12.26
N LYS A 252 -11.51 29.06 -11.18
CA LYS A 252 -10.24 28.32 -11.19
C LYS A 252 -10.40 26.83 -10.87
N LEU A 253 -11.53 26.44 -10.26
CA LEU A 253 -11.80 25.11 -9.74
C LEU A 253 -13.03 24.49 -10.41
N LEU A 254 -12.90 23.23 -10.82
CA LEU A 254 -13.99 22.40 -11.31
C LEU A 254 -14.21 21.20 -10.41
N PHE A 255 -15.46 20.78 -10.26
CA PHE A 255 -15.80 19.47 -9.74
C PHE A 255 -16.43 18.63 -10.85
N ILE A 256 -15.87 17.46 -11.11
CA ILE A 256 -16.28 16.59 -12.21
C ILE A 256 -16.85 15.31 -11.62
N ILE A 257 -18.03 14.92 -12.10
CA ILE A 257 -18.74 13.71 -11.72
C ILE A 257 -18.93 12.84 -12.95
N ARG A 258 -18.63 11.55 -12.83
CA ARG A 258 -18.93 10.59 -13.89
C ARG A 258 -20.39 10.15 -13.85
N ILE A 259 -21.13 10.34 -14.95
CA ILE A 259 -22.57 10.01 -15.02
C ILE A 259 -22.88 8.74 -15.85
N ARG A 260 -21.97 8.33 -16.76
CA ARG A 260 -22.16 7.16 -17.62
C ARG A 260 -21.16 6.03 -17.32
N GLY A 261 -21.61 4.80 -17.58
CA GLY A 261 -20.84 3.55 -17.40
C GLY A 261 -19.67 3.38 -18.38
N ILE A 262 -19.06 2.19 -18.41
CA ILE A 262 -17.90 1.86 -19.27
C ILE A 262 -18.28 1.27 -20.63
N ASN A 263 -19.54 0.89 -20.82
CA ASN A 263 -19.99 0.15 -21.99
C ASN A 263 -20.01 1.04 -23.24
N ALA A 264 -19.60 0.49 -24.38
CA ALA A 264 -19.58 1.18 -25.68
C ALA A 264 -18.85 2.54 -25.64
N MET A 265 -17.62 2.57 -25.10
CA MET A 265 -16.77 3.75 -25.09
C MET A 265 -15.54 3.57 -25.97
N HIS A 266 -15.19 4.59 -26.73
CA HIS A 266 -13.94 4.62 -27.48
C HIS A 266 -12.73 4.53 -26.52
N PRO A 267 -11.68 3.75 -26.84
CA PRO A 267 -10.53 3.55 -25.95
C PRO A 267 -9.83 4.85 -25.53
N ARG A 268 -9.79 5.87 -26.40
CA ARG A 268 -9.21 7.20 -26.07
C ARG A 268 -9.96 7.87 -24.91
N THR A 269 -11.29 7.95 -25.01
CA THR A 269 -12.17 8.50 -23.96
C THR A 269 -12.03 7.72 -22.65
N ARG A 270 -11.97 6.38 -22.73
CA ARG A 270 -11.75 5.52 -21.56
C ARG A 270 -10.43 5.82 -20.87
N LYS A 271 -9.36 6.09 -21.63
CA LYS A 271 -8.05 6.46 -21.06
C LYS A 271 -8.09 7.81 -20.38
N ILE A 272 -8.77 8.80 -20.96
CA ILE A 272 -8.92 10.14 -20.35
C ILE A 272 -9.65 10.05 -19.01
N LEU A 273 -10.76 9.29 -18.93
CA LEU A 273 -11.47 9.08 -17.66
C LEU A 273 -10.58 8.40 -16.59
N GLN A 274 -9.70 7.48 -17.00
CA GLN A 274 -8.73 6.87 -16.09
C GLN A 274 -7.69 7.87 -15.58
N LEU A 275 -7.20 8.78 -16.44
CA LEU A 275 -6.26 9.85 -16.06
C LEU A 275 -6.91 10.81 -15.06
N LEU A 276 -8.17 11.17 -15.27
CA LEU A 276 -8.97 11.98 -14.33
C LEU A 276 -9.37 11.23 -13.05
N ARG A 277 -9.00 9.94 -12.92
CA ARG A 277 -9.34 9.05 -11.79
C ARG A 277 -10.85 8.70 -11.67
N LEU A 278 -11.62 8.92 -12.73
CA LEU A 278 -13.06 8.65 -12.83
C LEU A 278 -13.35 7.21 -13.29
N ARG A 279 -13.01 6.23 -12.44
CA ARG A 279 -13.11 4.79 -12.78
C ARG A 279 -14.51 4.21 -12.70
N GLN A 280 -15.30 4.64 -11.72
CA GLN A 280 -16.65 4.14 -11.45
C GLN A 280 -17.68 5.25 -11.73
N ILE A 281 -18.94 4.86 -11.96
CA ILE A 281 -20.05 5.82 -12.03
C ILE A 281 -20.18 6.54 -10.68
N PHE A 282 -20.58 7.80 -10.73
CA PHE A 282 -20.70 8.68 -9.56
C PHE A 282 -19.42 8.86 -8.76
N ASN A 283 -18.25 8.64 -9.38
CA ASN A 283 -17.01 9.16 -8.84
C ASN A 283 -16.92 10.66 -9.09
N GLY A 284 -16.50 11.41 -8.07
CA GLY A 284 -16.24 12.84 -8.10
C GLY A 284 -14.77 13.16 -7.89
N VAL A 285 -14.22 14.12 -8.63
CA VAL A 285 -12.82 14.59 -8.49
C VAL A 285 -12.77 16.11 -8.70
N PHE A 286 -11.96 16.81 -7.91
CA PHE A 286 -11.63 18.21 -8.14
C PHE A 286 -10.58 18.35 -9.25
N LEU A 287 -10.72 19.35 -10.10
CA LEU A 287 -9.75 19.65 -11.16
C LEU A 287 -9.47 21.14 -11.22
N LYS A 288 -8.19 21.49 -11.37
CA LYS A 288 -7.76 22.86 -11.65
C LYS A 288 -8.06 23.20 -13.10
N VAL A 289 -8.62 24.38 -13.34
CA VAL A 289 -8.90 24.87 -14.69
C VAL A 289 -7.60 25.26 -15.38
N ASN A 290 -7.37 24.64 -16.53
CA ASN A 290 -6.30 24.92 -17.48
C ASN A 290 -6.85 24.65 -18.90
N LYS A 291 -6.35 25.35 -19.91
CA LYS A 291 -6.70 25.11 -21.32
C LYS A 291 -6.53 23.64 -21.71
N ALA A 292 -5.45 23.00 -21.26
CA ALA A 292 -5.19 21.58 -21.52
C ALA A 292 -6.25 20.67 -20.87
N THR A 293 -6.63 20.93 -19.61
CA THR A 293 -7.64 20.13 -18.92
C THR A 293 -9.03 20.33 -19.54
N MET A 294 -9.32 21.53 -20.04
CA MET A 294 -10.60 21.83 -20.67
C MET A 294 -10.74 21.11 -22.01
N ASN A 295 -9.68 21.09 -22.82
CA ASN A 295 -9.63 20.29 -24.05
C ASN A 295 -9.81 18.78 -23.77
N MET A 296 -9.20 18.27 -22.68
CA MET A 296 -9.44 16.90 -22.26
C MET A 296 -10.89 16.65 -21.84
N LEU A 297 -11.53 17.62 -21.18
CA LEU A 297 -12.92 17.54 -20.73
C LEU A 297 -13.90 17.54 -21.90
N HIS A 298 -13.69 18.36 -22.93
CA HIS A 298 -14.54 18.35 -24.13
C HIS A 298 -14.60 16.97 -24.82
N LEU A 299 -13.50 16.21 -24.80
CA LEU A 299 -13.46 14.85 -25.35
C LEU A 299 -14.27 13.81 -24.54
N VAL A 300 -14.50 14.07 -23.25
CA VAL A 300 -15.23 13.15 -22.34
C VAL A 300 -16.58 13.70 -21.88
N GLU A 301 -16.92 14.90 -22.32
CA GLU A 301 -18.15 15.67 -22.06
C GLU A 301 -19.43 14.81 -22.04
N PRO A 302 -19.71 13.93 -23.02
CA PRO A 302 -20.94 13.13 -22.99
C PRO A 302 -20.99 12.07 -21.88
N TYR A 303 -19.90 11.83 -21.14
CA TYR A 303 -19.80 10.82 -20.07
C TYR A 303 -19.69 11.40 -18.67
N VAL A 304 -19.39 12.69 -18.58
CA VAL A 304 -19.18 13.41 -17.31
C VAL A 304 -20.13 14.58 -17.23
N THR A 305 -20.33 15.06 -16.01
CA THR A 305 -20.88 16.38 -15.77
C THR A 305 -19.95 17.13 -14.87
N TYR A 306 -19.80 18.43 -15.10
CA TYR A 306 -18.88 19.25 -14.35
C TYR A 306 -19.42 20.66 -14.18
N GLY A 307 -18.85 21.39 -13.24
CA GLY A 307 -19.18 22.77 -12.96
C GLY A 307 -18.37 23.33 -11.81
N TYR A 308 -18.75 24.51 -11.33
CA TYR A 308 -18.03 25.29 -10.33
C TYR A 308 -18.61 25.00 -8.94
N PRO A 309 -17.86 24.29 -8.06
CA PRO A 309 -18.34 24.01 -6.73
C PRO A 309 -18.27 25.26 -5.84
N ASN A 310 -19.24 25.44 -4.95
CA ASN A 310 -19.20 26.46 -3.90
C ASN A 310 -18.48 25.95 -2.65
N LEU A 311 -18.06 26.87 -1.78
CA LEU A 311 -17.37 26.57 -0.53
C LEU A 311 -18.14 25.55 0.33
N LYS A 312 -19.47 25.71 0.42
CA LYS A 312 -20.34 24.78 1.16
C LYS A 312 -20.28 23.35 0.62
N SER A 313 -20.33 23.17 -0.70
CA SER A 313 -20.32 21.86 -1.34
C SER A 313 -18.95 21.19 -1.21
N VAL A 314 -17.85 21.96 -1.37
CA VAL A 314 -16.49 21.45 -1.13
C VAL A 314 -16.34 20.99 0.32
N ARG A 315 -16.79 21.82 1.27
CA ARG A 315 -16.76 21.52 2.70
C ARG A 315 -17.53 20.23 3.02
N GLU A 316 -18.78 20.12 2.57
CA GLU A 316 -19.60 18.94 2.80
C GLU A 316 -19.02 17.68 2.16
N LEU A 317 -18.47 17.78 0.94
CA LEU A 317 -17.84 16.64 0.25
C LEU A 317 -16.64 16.12 1.05
N ILE A 318 -15.76 17.01 1.52
CA ILE A 318 -14.57 16.62 2.27
C ILE A 318 -14.94 16.07 3.64
N TYR A 319 -15.87 16.70 4.37
CA TYR A 319 -16.27 16.20 5.69
C TYR A 319 -17.07 14.89 5.64
N LYS A 320 -18.03 14.74 4.70
CA LYS A 320 -18.91 13.56 4.65
C LYS A 320 -18.32 12.39 3.87
N ARG A 321 -17.57 12.68 2.81
CA ARG A 321 -17.12 11.68 1.82
C ARG A 321 -15.62 11.71 1.57
N GLY A 322 -14.86 12.50 2.34
CA GLY A 322 -13.41 12.63 2.21
C GLY A 322 -12.69 11.39 2.71
N PHE A 323 -11.83 10.85 1.84
CA PHE A 323 -10.86 9.82 2.19
C PHE A 323 -9.48 10.27 1.74
N GLY A 324 -8.49 10.11 2.61
CA GLY A 324 -7.08 10.34 2.30
C GLY A 324 -6.44 9.08 1.71
N LYS A 325 -5.47 9.29 0.83
CA LYS A 325 -4.59 8.27 0.27
C LYS A 325 -3.27 8.26 1.04
N LEU A 326 -3.15 7.37 2.01
CA LEU A 326 -1.92 7.15 2.79
C LEU A 326 -1.34 5.79 2.46
N ASN A 327 -0.05 5.71 2.12
CA ASN A 327 0.62 4.44 1.78
C ASN A 327 -0.14 3.60 0.74
N LYS A 328 -0.79 4.28 -0.23
CA LYS A 328 -1.68 3.70 -1.26
C LYS A 328 -2.97 3.04 -0.72
N GLN A 329 -3.25 3.15 0.58
CA GLN A 329 -4.48 2.74 1.20
C GLN A 329 -5.48 3.90 1.26
N ARG A 330 -6.77 3.56 1.32
CA ARG A 330 -7.87 4.51 1.43
C ARG A 330 -8.29 4.60 2.90
N ILE A 331 -8.02 5.73 3.55
CA ILE A 331 -8.28 5.94 4.98
C ILE A 331 -9.28 7.09 5.13
N ALA A 332 -10.25 6.96 6.02
CA ALA A 332 -11.24 8.02 6.29
C ALA A 332 -10.57 9.20 7.00
N LEU A 333 -11.01 10.43 6.70
CA LEU A 333 -10.49 11.64 7.35
C LEU A 333 -11.19 11.87 8.70
N THR A 334 -10.86 11.05 9.71
CA THR A 334 -11.39 11.20 11.07
C THR A 334 -10.62 12.24 11.89
N ASP A 335 -9.29 12.22 11.76
CA ASP A 335 -8.39 13.01 12.59
C ASP A 335 -7.45 13.87 11.73
N ASN A 336 -7.14 15.07 12.23
CA ASN A 336 -6.19 15.98 11.57
C ASN A 336 -4.78 15.38 11.45
N ALA A 337 -4.41 14.41 12.29
CA ALA A 337 -3.13 13.71 12.20
C ALA A 337 -2.93 13.01 10.85
N ILE A 338 -4.02 12.53 10.23
CA ILE A 338 -3.99 11.86 8.92
C ILE A 338 -3.61 12.85 7.82
N VAL A 339 -4.09 14.09 7.92
CA VAL A 339 -3.79 15.17 6.98
C VAL A 339 -2.37 15.67 7.21
N GLU A 340 -2.00 15.97 8.46
CA GLU A 340 -0.67 16.44 8.84
C GLU A 340 0.44 15.45 8.43
N GLN A 341 0.21 14.15 8.58
CA GLN A 341 1.18 13.13 8.17
C GLN A 341 1.44 13.14 6.65
N ALA A 342 0.43 13.39 5.82
CA ALA A 342 0.56 13.42 4.37
C ALA A 342 1.07 14.76 3.83
N LEU A 343 0.48 15.85 4.33
CA LEU A 343 0.57 17.18 3.74
C LEU A 343 1.24 18.21 4.65
N GLY A 344 1.66 17.83 5.86
CA GLY A 344 2.32 18.74 6.81
C GLY A 344 3.60 19.38 6.25
N LYS A 345 4.26 18.71 5.28
CA LYS A 345 5.41 19.26 4.54
C LYS A 345 5.08 20.52 3.73
N PHE A 346 3.83 20.66 3.33
CA PHE A 346 3.32 21.79 2.55
C PHE A 346 2.60 22.83 3.41
N GLY A 347 2.67 22.71 4.74
CA GLY A 347 2.00 23.63 5.68
C GLY A 347 0.51 23.36 5.89
N ILE A 348 -0.04 22.28 5.30
CA ILE A 348 -1.44 21.86 5.44
C ILE A 348 -1.53 20.90 6.63
N ILE A 349 -2.09 21.38 7.74
CA ILE A 349 -2.10 20.65 9.01
C ILE A 349 -3.48 20.07 9.29
N CYS A 350 -4.54 20.79 8.93
CA CYS A 350 -5.92 20.42 9.25
C CYS A 350 -6.80 20.28 8.01
N VAL A 351 -8.01 19.75 8.22
CA VAL A 351 -9.03 19.63 7.15
C VAL A 351 -9.46 21.01 6.62
N GLU A 352 -9.50 22.06 7.46
CA GLU A 352 -9.87 23.40 6.99
C GLU A 352 -8.79 24.02 6.11
N ASP A 353 -7.50 23.80 6.42
CA ASP A 353 -6.38 24.17 5.51
C ASP A 353 -6.53 23.44 4.17
N LEU A 354 -6.90 22.15 4.20
CA LEU A 354 -7.12 21.36 2.98
C LEU A 354 -8.29 21.91 2.15
N ILE A 355 -9.40 22.29 2.79
CA ILE A 355 -10.54 22.92 2.11
C ILE A 355 -10.12 24.26 1.48
N HIS A 356 -9.37 25.07 2.22
CA HIS A 356 -8.89 26.37 1.74
C HIS A 356 -7.97 26.23 0.53
N GLU A 357 -7.00 25.32 0.58
CA GLU A 357 -6.06 25.05 -0.52
C GLU A 357 -6.81 24.58 -1.79
N ILE A 358 -7.84 23.75 -1.63
CA ILE A 358 -8.66 23.28 -2.75
C ILE A 358 -9.52 24.40 -3.33
N MET A 359 -10.19 25.19 -2.50
CA MET A 359 -11.11 26.25 -2.94
C MET A 359 -10.38 27.39 -3.65
N THR A 360 -9.27 27.85 -3.08
CA THR A 360 -8.47 28.96 -3.65
C THR A 360 -7.57 28.51 -4.80
N VAL A 361 -7.38 27.19 -4.96
CA VAL A 361 -6.44 26.59 -5.91
C VAL A 361 -5.02 27.10 -5.66
N GLY A 362 -4.55 26.89 -4.44
CA GLY A 362 -3.25 27.33 -3.96
C GLY A 362 -2.05 26.63 -4.64
N PRO A 363 -0.82 26.95 -4.19
CA PRO A 363 0.42 26.44 -4.80
C PRO A 363 0.56 24.91 -4.71
N HIS A 364 0.00 24.29 -3.67
CA HIS A 364 0.07 22.86 -3.37
C HIS A 364 -1.25 22.12 -3.65
N PHE A 365 -2.10 22.69 -4.53
CA PHE A 365 -3.36 22.10 -4.96
C PHE A 365 -3.20 20.68 -5.53
N LYS A 366 -2.12 20.44 -6.28
CA LYS A 366 -1.90 19.15 -6.95
C LYS A 366 -1.67 18.04 -5.92
N GLU A 367 -0.89 18.32 -4.90
CA GLU A 367 -0.55 17.44 -3.79
C GLU A 367 -1.78 17.17 -2.93
N ALA A 368 -2.53 18.22 -2.56
CA ALA A 368 -3.77 18.14 -1.82
C ALA A 368 -4.84 17.30 -2.55
N ASN A 369 -5.05 17.54 -3.85
CA ASN A 369 -6.03 16.81 -4.65
C ASN A 369 -5.59 15.35 -4.93
N ASN A 370 -4.29 15.08 -5.02
CA ASN A 370 -3.79 13.71 -5.18
C ASN A 370 -3.86 12.90 -3.87
N PHE A 371 -3.73 13.58 -2.72
CA PHE A 371 -4.01 13.00 -1.40
C PHE A 371 -5.48 12.60 -1.28
N LEU A 372 -6.41 13.43 -1.72
CA LEU A 372 -7.83 13.06 -1.75
C LEU A 372 -8.09 11.88 -2.70
N TRP A 373 -8.69 10.83 -2.14
CA TRP A 373 -9.22 9.72 -2.93
C TRP A 373 -10.45 10.21 -3.71
N PRO A 374 -10.68 9.74 -4.96
CA PRO A 374 -11.89 10.09 -5.69
C PRO A 374 -13.15 9.86 -4.85
N PHE A 375 -13.99 10.89 -4.74
CA PHE A 375 -15.21 10.86 -3.95
C PHE A 375 -16.16 9.82 -4.52
N LYS A 376 -16.63 8.90 -3.68
CA LYS A 376 -17.67 7.95 -4.05
C LYS A 376 -19.02 8.57 -3.67
N LEU A 377 -19.72 9.14 -4.64
CA LEU A 377 -20.99 9.80 -4.43
C LEU A 377 -22.16 8.80 -4.50
N LYS A 378 -23.28 9.13 -3.86
CA LYS A 378 -24.51 8.35 -4.00
C LYS A 378 -25.20 8.68 -5.32
N ALA A 379 -26.07 7.80 -5.81
CA ALA A 379 -27.00 8.18 -6.88
C ALA A 379 -27.83 9.40 -6.43
N PRO A 380 -28.07 10.37 -7.32
CA PRO A 380 -28.78 11.59 -6.96
C PRO A 380 -30.21 11.30 -6.54
N LEU A 381 -30.65 11.92 -5.44
CA LEU A 381 -32.05 11.92 -5.04
C LEU A 381 -32.91 12.56 -6.14
N GLY A 382 -34.01 11.90 -6.51
CA GLY A 382 -34.85 12.30 -7.66
C GLY A 382 -34.26 11.94 -9.03
N GLY A 383 -33.12 11.26 -9.08
CA GLY A 383 -32.54 10.74 -10.33
C GLY A 383 -31.89 11.81 -11.22
N LEU A 384 -31.50 11.36 -12.42
CA LEU A 384 -30.97 12.18 -13.51
C LEU A 384 -32.08 12.33 -14.56
N LYS A 385 -32.16 13.49 -15.21
CA LYS A 385 -33.15 13.79 -16.26
C LYS A 385 -32.87 12.95 -17.51
N LYS A 386 -31.77 13.23 -18.21
CA LYS A 386 -31.34 12.51 -19.42
C LYS A 386 -29.82 12.46 -19.49
N LYS A 387 -29.26 11.26 -19.30
CA LYS A 387 -27.80 11.04 -19.22
C LYS A 387 -27.04 11.24 -20.54
N ARG A 388 -27.72 11.20 -21.69
CA ARG A 388 -27.09 11.22 -23.03
C ARG A 388 -27.01 12.64 -23.61
N ASN A 389 -27.97 13.49 -23.25
CA ASN A 389 -28.06 14.85 -23.75
C ASN A 389 -27.20 15.80 -22.93
N HIS A 390 -26.75 16.87 -23.58
CA HIS A 390 -26.03 17.95 -22.93
C HIS A 390 -26.96 18.72 -21.99
N TYR A 391 -26.41 19.38 -20.96
CA TYR A 391 -27.19 20.12 -19.97
C TYR A 391 -28.05 21.24 -20.60
N VAL A 392 -27.51 21.93 -21.62
CA VAL A 392 -28.21 22.98 -22.38
C VAL A 392 -29.47 22.45 -23.10
N GLU A 393 -29.47 21.17 -23.50
CA GLU A 393 -30.63 20.50 -24.14
C GLU A 393 -31.61 19.91 -23.11
N GLY A 394 -31.48 20.27 -21.82
CA GLY A 394 -32.25 19.69 -20.73
C GLY A 394 -31.75 18.31 -20.26
N GLY A 395 -30.54 17.91 -20.65
CA GLY A 395 -29.87 16.70 -20.19
C GLY A 395 -29.04 16.89 -18.92
N ASP A 396 -28.08 15.99 -18.72
CA ASP A 396 -27.18 16.00 -17.55
C ASP A 396 -25.69 15.97 -17.92
N ALA A 397 -25.32 15.77 -19.18
CA ALA A 397 -23.92 15.73 -19.59
C ALA A 397 -23.34 17.15 -19.77
N GLY A 398 -22.02 17.26 -19.60
CA GLY A 398 -21.27 18.49 -19.85
C GLY A 398 -21.29 19.52 -18.72
N ASN A 399 -20.98 20.77 -19.09
CA ASN A 399 -20.87 21.88 -18.16
C ASN A 399 -22.25 22.36 -17.70
N ARG A 400 -22.44 22.48 -16.38
CA ARG A 400 -23.63 23.06 -15.77
C ARG A 400 -23.32 24.21 -14.81
N GLU A 401 -22.09 24.72 -14.85
CA GLU A 401 -21.62 25.87 -14.08
C GLU A 401 -22.00 25.76 -12.58
N ASN A 402 -22.82 26.68 -12.07
CA ASN A 402 -23.22 26.75 -10.68
C ASN A 402 -24.27 25.69 -10.27
N TYR A 403 -25.02 25.13 -11.23
CA TYR A 403 -26.05 24.10 -10.97
C TYR A 403 -25.45 22.74 -10.59
N ILE A 404 -24.12 22.59 -10.66
CA ILE A 404 -23.44 21.42 -10.10
C ILE A 404 -23.64 21.30 -8.60
N ASN A 405 -23.78 22.42 -7.90
CA ASN A 405 -23.94 22.44 -6.45
C ASN A 405 -25.25 21.79 -6.01
N GLU A 406 -26.32 21.98 -6.77
CA GLU A 406 -27.60 21.30 -6.52
C GLU A 406 -27.49 19.80 -6.75
N LEU A 407 -26.78 19.37 -7.80
CA LEU A 407 -26.53 17.95 -8.04
C LEU A 407 -25.69 17.33 -6.92
N ILE A 408 -24.61 17.99 -6.49
CA ILE A 408 -23.75 17.53 -5.40
C ILE A 408 -24.57 17.34 -4.12
N ARG A 409 -25.43 18.31 -3.76
CA ARG A 409 -26.30 18.22 -2.58
C ARG A 409 -27.24 17.01 -2.63
N ARG A 410 -27.77 16.66 -3.82
CA ARG A 410 -28.62 15.48 -4.01
C ARG A 410 -27.86 14.15 -3.98
N MET A 411 -26.54 14.18 -4.18
CA MET A 411 -25.65 13.01 -4.19
C MET A 411 -24.83 12.84 -2.91
N ASN A 412 -24.91 13.83 -2.00
CA ASN A 412 -24.14 13.89 -0.76
C ASN A 412 -24.65 12.95 0.32
#